data_AF-A0A1V5ZB24-F1
#
_entry.id   AF-A0A1V5ZB24-F1
#
_cell.length_a   1.000
_cell.length_b   1.000
_cell.length_c   1.000
_cell.angle_alpha   90.00
_cell.angle_beta   90.00
_cell.angle_gamma   90.00
#
_symmetry.space_group_name_H-M   'P 1'
#
loop_
_entity.id
_entity.type
_entity.pdbx_description
1 polymer ?
#
loop_
_entity_poly.entity_id
_entity_poly.type
_entity_poly.pdbx_seq_one_letter_code
_entity_poly.pdbx_strand_id
1 'polypeptide(L)'
;MSNVLGTVVPIKEVIDIAHARGIPVLVDGSQAAVHLPVDVQALDADFYVFTGHKTYGPSGIGVLYGKKKHLDIMPPYQGGGEMIEIVEVDRITYGKPPHRLFRAFGHTDFLA
;
A
#
# COMPACT_ATOMS: atom_id res chain seq x y z
N MET A 1 12.44 9.56 3.51
CA MET A 1 13.53 10.40 2.95
C MET A 1 12.92 11.28 1.87
N SER A 2 13.13 12.61 1.91
CA SER A 2 12.64 13.51 0.86
C SER A 2 13.43 13.32 -0.43
N ASN A 3 12.74 13.33 -1.57
CA ASN A 3 13.35 13.24 -2.90
C ASN A 3 14.05 14.53 -3.34
N VAL A 4 13.79 15.66 -2.68
CA VAL A 4 14.40 16.95 -3.00
C VAL A 4 15.48 17.29 -1.97
N LEU A 5 15.13 17.20 -0.68
CA LEU A 5 16.01 17.65 0.40
C LEU A 5 16.85 16.53 1.01
N GLY A 6 16.59 15.26 0.69
CA GLY A 6 17.23 14.12 1.34
C GLY A 6 16.84 13.95 2.83
N THR A 7 15.99 14.83 3.38
CA THR A 7 15.66 14.83 4.81
C THR A 7 15.01 13.51 5.23
N VAL A 8 15.52 12.94 6.31
CA VAL A 8 14.92 11.79 6.99
C VAL A 8 14.00 12.33 8.09
N VAL A 9 12.70 12.16 7.91
CA VAL A 9 11.69 12.53 8.90
C VAL A 9 11.66 11.47 10.00
N PRO A 10 11.50 11.83 11.29
CA PRO A 10 11.30 10.86 12.37
C PRO A 10 9.90 10.22 12.28
N ILE A 11 9.70 9.37 11.27
CA ILE A 11 8.38 8.82 10.92
C ILE A 11 7.77 8.01 12.06
N LYS A 12 8.58 7.28 12.83
CA LYS A 12 8.10 6.51 13.98
C LYS A 12 7.38 7.39 15.00
N GLU A 13 7.99 8.53 15.36
CA GLU A 13 7.40 9.48 16.29
C GLU A 13 6.11 10.11 15.73
N VAL A 14 6.09 10.41 14.44
CA VAL A 14 4.88 10.91 13.75
C VAL A 14 3.75 9.89 13.80
N ILE A 15 4.06 8.61 13.55
CA ILE A 15 3.10 7.51 13.63
C ILE A 15 2.55 7.38 15.05
N ASP A 16 3.42 7.40 16.07
CA ASP A 16 3.01 7.28 17.47
C ASP A 16 2.07 8.42 17.89
N ILE A 17 2.35 9.65 17.48
CA ILE A 17 1.50 10.82 17.75
C ILE A 17 0.14 10.70 17.05
N ALA A 18 0.12 10.21 15.81
CA ALA A 18 -1.11 10.03 15.04
C ALA A 18 -1.97 8.90 15.63
N HIS A 19 -1.35 7.78 16.00
CA HIS A 19 -2.02 6.63 16.60
C HIS A 19 -2.60 6.92 17.97
N ALA A 20 -1.94 7.75 18.78
CA ALA A 20 -2.50 8.25 20.03
C ALA A 20 -3.84 8.98 19.85
N ARG A 21 -4.15 9.42 18.62
CA ARG A 21 -5.40 10.08 18.23
C ARG A 21 -6.31 9.22 17.36
N GLY A 22 -5.95 7.95 17.13
CA GLY A 22 -6.68 7.03 16.24
C GLY A 22 -6.61 7.41 14.76
N ILE A 23 -5.59 8.18 14.34
CA ILE A 23 -5.43 8.63 12.96
C ILE A 23 -4.53 7.64 12.21
N PRO A 24 -5.00 7.03 11.10
CA PRO A 24 -4.17 6.14 10.30
C PRO A 24 -3.12 6.93 9.50
N VAL A 25 -1.93 6.33 9.32
CA VAL A 25 -0.79 6.97 8.65
C VAL A 25 -0.37 6.24 7.39
N LEU A 26 -0.28 6.97 6.28
CA LEU A 26 0.32 6.52 5.03
C LEU A 26 1.73 7.09 4.89
N VAL A 27 2.70 6.20 4.66
CA VAL A 27 4.11 6.55 4.49
C VAL A 27 4.51 6.42 3.01
N ASP A 28 5.01 7.51 2.42
CA ASP A 28 5.68 7.46 1.12
C ASP A 28 7.14 7.02 1.29
N GLY A 29 7.37 5.79 0.87
CA GLY A 29 8.62 5.07 0.92
C GLY A 29 9.46 5.14 -0.35
N SER A 30 9.03 5.85 -1.38
CA SER A 30 9.60 5.75 -2.73
C SER A 30 11.11 5.99 -2.82
N GLN A 31 11.66 6.82 -1.91
CA GLN A 31 13.10 7.05 -1.79
C GLN A 31 13.74 6.20 -0.69
N ALA A 32 13.01 5.94 0.40
CA ALA A 32 13.52 5.18 1.54
C ALA A 32 13.73 3.70 1.19
N ALA A 33 12.84 3.11 0.39
CA ALA A 33 12.91 1.70 -0.01
C ALA A 33 14.17 1.33 -0.80
N VAL A 34 14.85 2.32 -1.41
CA VAL A 34 16.08 2.13 -2.19
C VAL A 34 17.33 2.31 -1.34
N HIS A 35 17.25 3.19 -0.33
CA HIS A 35 18.42 3.72 0.36
C HIS A 35 18.52 3.32 1.83
N LEU A 36 17.44 2.80 2.42
CA LEU A 36 17.35 2.49 3.85
C LEU A 36 16.72 1.09 4.04
N PRO A 37 17.14 0.34 5.06
CA PRO A 37 16.38 -0.82 5.51
C PRO A 37 15.06 -0.33 6.11
N VAL A 38 13.93 -0.73 5.52
CA VAL A 38 12.60 -0.35 5.99
C VAL A 38 11.89 -1.56 6.57
N ASP A 39 11.54 -1.46 7.85
CA ASP A 39 10.68 -2.42 8.52
C ASP A 39 9.33 -1.76 8.84
N VAL A 40 8.32 -2.09 8.05
CA VAL A 40 6.97 -1.53 8.19
C VAL A 40 6.26 -1.98 9.45
N GLN A 41 6.63 -3.14 10.01
CA GLN A 41 6.07 -3.65 11.27
C GLN A 41 6.68 -2.90 12.45
N ALA A 42 8.00 -2.71 12.46
CA ALA A 42 8.67 -1.92 13.49
C ALA A 42 8.26 -0.44 13.48
N LEU A 43 7.96 0.11 12.29
CA LEU A 43 7.43 1.46 12.14
C LEU A 43 5.97 1.58 12.60
N ASP A 44 5.23 0.47 12.63
CA ASP A 44 3.79 0.41 12.83
C ASP A 44 2.99 1.24 11.80
N ALA A 45 3.47 1.39 10.57
CA ALA A 45 2.77 2.16 9.53
C ALA A 45 1.45 1.50 9.13
N ASP A 46 0.37 2.28 8.95
CA ASP A 46 -0.91 1.72 8.49
C ASP A 46 -0.92 1.41 7.00
N PHE A 47 -0.25 2.26 6.22
CA PHE A 47 0.02 2.06 4.80
C PHE A 47 1.45 2.46 4.46
N TYR A 48 2.06 1.74 3.52
CA TYR A 48 3.39 2.06 3.01
C TYR A 48 3.42 1.85 1.49
N VAL A 49 3.90 2.85 0.76
CA VAL A 49 3.93 2.82 -0.71
C VAL A 49 5.33 3.05 -1.24
N PHE A 50 5.68 2.34 -2.31
CA PHE A 50 6.88 2.64 -3.10
C PHE A 50 6.71 2.18 -4.55
N THR A 51 7.61 2.64 -5.41
CA THR A 51 7.59 2.35 -6.85
C THR A 51 8.78 1.49 -7.25
N GLY A 52 8.53 0.45 -8.06
CA GLY A 52 9.55 -0.53 -8.43
C GLY A 52 10.67 0.04 -9.30
N HIS A 53 10.37 1.01 -10.18
CA HIS A 53 11.39 1.61 -11.03
C HIS A 53 12.46 2.43 -10.27
N LYS A 54 12.23 2.74 -8.99
CA LYS A 54 13.26 3.35 -8.13
C LYS A 54 14.11 2.30 -7.42
N THR A 55 13.60 1.09 -7.24
CA THR A 55 14.28 -0.05 -6.60
C THR A 55 14.94 -0.98 -7.62
N TYR A 56 15.38 -0.45 -8.78
CA TYR A 56 15.97 -1.21 -9.89
C TYR A 56 15.02 -2.26 -10.54
N GLY A 57 13.72 -2.16 -10.30
CA GLY A 57 12.68 -2.97 -10.93
C GLY A 57 12.14 -2.35 -12.23
N PRO A 58 11.19 -3.03 -12.90
CA PRO A 58 10.61 -2.55 -14.14
C PRO A 58 9.77 -1.27 -13.94
N SER A 59 9.55 -0.52 -15.02
CA SER A 59 8.59 0.59 -15.02
C SER A 59 7.15 0.07 -15.00
N GLY A 60 6.24 0.91 -14.50
CA GLY A 60 4.81 0.56 -14.41
C GLY A 60 4.42 -0.26 -13.19
N ILE A 61 5.37 -0.72 -12.37
CA ILE A 61 5.09 -1.45 -11.12
C ILE A 61 5.30 -0.62 -9.86
N GLY A 62 4.44 -0.84 -8.87
CA GLY A 62 4.53 -0.26 -7.54
C GLY A 62 3.91 -1.19 -6.50
N VAL A 63 4.12 -0.87 -5.23
CA VAL A 63 3.66 -1.67 -4.10
C VAL A 63 2.87 -0.79 -3.14
N LEU A 64 1.75 -1.33 -2.66
CA LEU A 64 0.99 -0.82 -1.53
C LEU A 64 0.96 -1.90 -0.44
N TYR A 65 1.66 -1.64 0.66
CA TYR A 65 1.44 -2.34 1.91
C TYR A 65 0.31 -1.65 2.68
N GLY A 66 -0.54 -2.42 3.33
CA GLY A 66 -1.52 -1.91 4.28
C GLY A 66 -1.83 -2.93 5.36
N LYS A 67 -2.07 -2.47 6.59
CA LYS A 67 -2.52 -3.36 7.67
C LYS A 67 -3.83 -4.03 7.28
N LYS A 68 -3.95 -5.33 7.54
CA LYS A 68 -5.13 -6.15 7.21
C LYS A 68 -6.46 -5.51 7.62
N LYS A 69 -6.53 -4.94 8.82
CA LYS A 69 -7.71 -4.23 9.34
C LYS A 69 -8.22 -3.13 8.41
N HIS A 70 -7.32 -2.45 7.71
CA HIS A 70 -7.65 -1.40 6.75
C HIS A 70 -7.98 -1.98 5.38
N LEU A 71 -7.20 -2.97 4.91
CA LEU A 71 -7.45 -3.63 3.63
C LEU A 71 -8.84 -4.32 3.59
N ASP A 72 -9.27 -4.92 4.70
CA ASP A 72 -10.53 -5.67 4.77
C ASP A 72 -11.77 -4.78 4.65
N ILE A 73 -11.68 -3.52 5.08
CA ILE A 73 -12.78 -2.53 5.04
C ILE A 73 -12.75 -1.62 3.82
N MET A 74 -11.62 -1.58 3.09
CA MET A 74 -11.51 -0.70 1.93
C MET A 74 -12.42 -1.18 0.80
N PRO A 75 -13.16 -0.26 0.15
CA PRO A 75 -13.93 -0.59 -1.02
C PRO A 75 -12.97 -1.00 -2.16
N PRO A 76 -13.44 -1.79 -3.13
CA PRO A 76 -12.66 -2.10 -4.32
C PRO A 76 -12.28 -0.81 -5.06
N TYR A 77 -11.03 -0.72 -5.51
CA TYR A 77 -10.53 0.49 -6.20
C TYR A 77 -10.81 0.45 -7.71
N GLN A 78 -10.35 -0.61 -8.41
CA GLN A 78 -10.63 -0.81 -9.83
C GLN A 78 -11.53 -2.02 -10.05
N GLY A 79 -12.67 -1.82 -10.73
CA GLY A 79 -13.56 -2.90 -11.15
C GLY A 79 -13.02 -3.69 -12.35
N GLY A 80 -13.16 -5.02 -12.36
CA GLY A 80 -12.81 -5.86 -13.51
C GLY A 80 -12.53 -7.32 -13.14
N GLY A 81 -11.91 -8.09 -14.05
CA GLY A 81 -11.54 -9.48 -13.77
C GLY A 81 -10.57 -9.63 -12.58
N GLU A 82 -10.64 -10.78 -11.91
CA GLU A 82 -9.89 -11.24 -10.72
C GLU A 82 -10.21 -10.60 -9.37
N MET A 83 -10.72 -9.36 -9.34
CA MET A 83 -11.15 -8.73 -8.09
C MET A 83 -12.57 -9.16 -7.65
N ILE A 84 -13.29 -9.85 -8.53
CA ILE A 84 -14.67 -10.29 -8.37
C ILE A 84 -14.71 -11.79 -8.07
N GLU A 85 -15.49 -12.19 -7.07
CA GLU A 85 -15.79 -13.59 -6.75
C GLU A 85 -17.01 -14.09 -7.54
N ILE A 86 -18.09 -13.28 -7.63
CA ILE A 86 -19.30 -13.61 -8.39
C ILE A 86 -19.81 -12.36 -9.14
N VAL A 87 -20.16 -12.53 -10.42
CA VAL A 87 -20.90 -11.54 -11.22
C VAL A 87 -22.26 -12.11 -11.60
N GLU A 88 -23.31 -11.44 -11.17
CA GLU A 88 -24.70 -11.62 -11.58
C GLU A 88 -25.21 -10.32 -12.24
N VAL A 89 -26.35 -10.37 -12.91
CA VAL A 89 -26.92 -9.21 -13.62
C VAL A 89 -27.24 -8.07 -12.65
N ASP A 90 -27.62 -8.41 -11.42
CA ASP A 90 -28.08 -7.51 -10.36
C ASP A 90 -27.12 -7.44 -9.16
N ARG A 91 -26.09 -8.30 -9.11
CA ARG A 91 -25.22 -8.42 -7.93
C ARG A 91 -23.77 -8.72 -8.31
N ILE A 92 -22.84 -8.13 -7.57
CA ILE A 92 -21.40 -8.42 -7.66
C ILE A 92 -20.87 -8.67 -6.24
N THR A 93 -20.10 -9.75 -6.04
CA THR A 93 -19.34 -10.00 -4.80
C THR A 93 -17.85 -9.93 -5.07
N TYR A 94 -17.07 -9.39 -4.14
CA TYR A 94 -15.63 -9.17 -4.32
C TYR A 94 -14.80 -10.15 -3.50
N GLY A 95 -13.64 -10.54 -4.05
CA GLY A 95 -12.67 -11.40 -3.36
C GLY A 95 -12.12 -10.77 -2.09
N LYS A 96 -11.26 -11.48 -1.34
CA LYS A 96 -10.55 -10.92 -0.17
C LYS A 96 -9.33 -10.10 -0.62
N PRO A 97 -8.84 -9.13 0.18
CA PRO A 97 -7.53 -8.53 -0.07
C PRO A 97 -6.43 -9.59 -0.15
N PRO A 98 -5.40 -9.42 -1.02
CA PRO A 98 -5.12 -8.24 -1.84
C PRO A 98 -5.95 -8.13 -3.15
N HIS A 99 -6.54 -9.23 -3.63
CA HIS A 99 -7.22 -9.31 -4.93
C HIS A 99 -8.39 -8.32 -5.09
N ARG A 100 -9.09 -7.98 -4.00
CA ARG A 100 -10.20 -7.00 -4.02
C ARG A 100 -9.83 -5.62 -4.57
N LEU A 101 -8.60 -5.17 -4.33
CA LEU A 101 -8.21 -3.78 -4.56
C LEU A 101 -7.71 -3.56 -5.99
N PHE A 102 -7.28 -4.60 -6.68
CA PHE A 102 -6.55 -4.48 -7.95
C PHE A 102 -7.09 -5.43 -9.00
N ARG A 103 -7.30 -4.90 -10.20
CA ARG A 103 -7.67 -5.68 -11.38
C ARG A 103 -6.42 -6.37 -11.95
N ALA A 104 -6.52 -7.64 -12.36
CA ALA A 104 -5.38 -8.41 -12.87
C ALA A 104 -4.71 -7.86 -14.15
N PHE A 105 -5.36 -6.95 -14.88
CA PHE A 105 -4.76 -6.25 -16.02
C PHE A 105 -4.07 -4.94 -15.59
N GLY A 106 -3.14 -5.04 -14.63
CA GLY A 106 -2.29 -3.95 -14.14
C GLY A 106 -0.98 -4.49 -13.58
N HIS A 107 0.13 -3.81 -13.84
CA HIS A 107 1.47 -4.20 -13.35
C HIS A 107 1.59 -3.84 -11.86
N THR A 108 0.99 -4.61 -10.95
CA THR A 108 1.08 -4.34 -9.50
C THR A 108 1.24 -5.68 -8.77
N ASP A 109 2.47 -6.03 -8.37
CA ASP A 109 2.75 -7.28 -7.63
C ASP A 109 2.69 -7.06 -6.11
N PHE A 110 2.31 -8.10 -5.37
CA PHE A 110 1.96 -8.04 -3.94
C PHE A 110 3.00 -8.63 -3.00
N LEU A 111 3.18 -7.97 -1.85
CA LEU A 111 3.64 -8.56 -0.60
C LEU A 111 2.56 -8.29 0.45
N ALA A 112 1.91 -9.35 0.95
CA ALA A 112 0.92 -9.32 2.03
C ALA A 112 1.53 -9.89 3.32
#